data_AF-U1Q5B4-F1
#
_entry.id   AF-U1Q5B4-F1
#
_cell.length_a   1.000
_cell.length_b   1.000
_cell.length_c   1.000
_cell.angle_alpha   90.00
_cell.angle_beta   90.00
_cell.angle_gamma   90.00
#
_symmetry.space_group_name_H-M   'P 1'
#
loop_
_entity.id
_entity.type
_entity.pdbx_description
1 polymer ?
#
loop_
_entity_poly.entity_id
_entity_poly.type
_entity_poly.pdbx_seq_one_letter_code
_entity_poly.pdbx_strand_id
1 'polypeptide(L)'
;MNTLLLVLVGLFAYSAVGLFLSNRGLLPAAVKIQGPLTTIQTKRGREFIDWAASPTRFWRAWTNIGLGTALVMMTGMFVFLFAQGIAILRDPPPASAANQPRNFLVIPGVNDFLPLSVAPEIIAGLLIGLVVHEGGHGILCRVEDINIESMGVLLLTFIPLGAFVEPDEESERTATRGGRTRMFAAGVTNNFAITIVAFALLFGPIIGSIAVAPGIPVQGAYDGSPAAEAGIEQGDRITAVDGTVVMNESALDRELRTSSAQTLSVEINSGSSAANLESQTLTVERSLIIAGSVSGNPAGLNIDSEPIAVESVNGETVHTRRELFDAIGQTREASITTERGVVEIPIGAYLTQVMDDGPLAASGAPTAPGVIVTAIDDTRIRSSAELSTALDSTAPGDQVSVELYSQGTFERYTVELGENPQDDSGFLGVNIFPGTSGLVLTDFGTQSYPAGTYLELLGGEGGPGAMSPTGSVANSALGTVYVSLVLPLASTVLGIPNFPGFTDAVMNYYQLTGALSGLGTGVFIIANLTFWTAWINLQLGIFNCIPGYPLDGGRILRTSVEAVVSRLPIQHTHQTVRTITTSIGVVMLMSLLVLVFGPTLLGG
;
A
#
# COMPACT_ATOMS: atom_id res chain seq x y z
N MET A 1 11.92 30.30 -3.78
CA MET A 1 10.84 30.86 -2.93
C MET A 1 10.20 29.69 -2.21
N ASN A 2 10.06 29.71 -0.89
CA ASN A 2 9.55 28.55 -0.13
C ASN A 2 8.10 28.23 -0.56
N THR A 3 7.80 26.99 -0.92
CA THR A 3 6.45 26.51 -1.30
C THR A 3 5.41 26.87 -0.23
N LEU A 4 5.78 26.79 1.05
CA LEU A 4 4.93 27.20 2.16
C LEU A 4 4.55 28.69 2.09
N LEU A 5 5.52 29.56 1.74
CA LEU A 5 5.27 30.98 1.58
C LEU A 5 4.29 31.24 0.42
N LEU A 6 4.44 30.52 -0.69
CA LEU A 6 3.51 30.62 -1.83
C LEU A 6 2.08 30.22 -1.44
N VAL A 7 1.92 29.12 -0.71
CA VAL A 7 0.60 28.69 -0.20
C VAL A 7 0.00 29.73 0.73
N LEU A 8 0.77 30.25 1.69
CA LEU A 8 0.29 31.27 2.63
C LEU A 8 -0.09 32.58 1.93
N VAL A 9 0.71 33.01 0.95
CA VAL A 9 0.39 34.18 0.12
C VAL A 9 -0.88 33.93 -0.69
N GLY A 10 -1.05 32.74 -1.26
CA GLY A 10 -2.27 32.35 -1.98
C GLY A 10 -3.51 32.36 -1.09
N LEU A 11 -3.43 31.77 0.11
CA LEU A 11 -4.51 31.79 1.11
C LEU A 11 -4.86 33.22 1.53
N PHE A 12 -3.85 34.07 1.76
CA PHE A 12 -4.06 35.47 2.09
C PHE A 12 -4.71 36.24 0.94
N ALA A 13 -4.22 36.06 -0.30
CA ALA A 13 -4.78 36.70 -1.48
C ALA A 13 -6.23 36.29 -1.72
N TYR A 14 -6.53 34.99 -1.62
CA TYR A 14 -7.90 34.48 -1.69
C TYR A 14 -8.79 35.12 -0.62
N SER A 15 -8.32 35.14 0.63
CA SER A 15 -9.05 35.73 1.76
C SER A 15 -9.32 37.22 1.54
N ALA A 16 -8.32 37.97 1.08
CA ALA A 16 -8.43 39.40 0.82
C ALA A 16 -9.42 39.70 -0.31
N VAL A 17 -9.36 38.94 -1.41
CA VAL A 17 -10.31 39.05 -2.53
C VAL A 17 -11.72 38.66 -2.08
N GLY A 18 -11.85 37.54 -1.36
CA GLY A 18 -13.14 37.07 -0.85
C GLY A 18 -13.80 38.06 0.10
N LEU A 19 -13.02 38.65 1.02
CA LEU A 19 -13.48 39.72 1.91
C LEU A 19 -13.87 40.98 1.14
N PHE A 20 -13.08 41.37 0.13
CA PHE A 20 -13.40 42.51 -0.73
C PHE A 20 -14.73 42.31 -1.48
N LEU A 21 -14.95 41.13 -2.07
CA LEU A 21 -16.19 40.79 -2.77
C LEU A 21 -17.39 40.72 -1.82
N SER A 22 -17.20 40.13 -0.63
CA SER A 22 -18.21 40.03 0.42
C SER A 22 -18.66 41.41 0.90
N ASN A 23 -17.69 42.29 1.20
CA ASN A 23 -17.97 43.67 1.64
C ASN A 23 -18.66 44.52 0.57
N ARG A 24 -18.48 44.19 -0.71
CA ARG A 24 -19.15 44.86 -1.84
C ARG A 24 -20.53 44.26 -2.17
N GLY A 25 -20.96 43.21 -1.46
CA GLY A 25 -22.21 42.51 -1.75
C GLY A 25 -22.24 41.83 -3.13
N LEU A 26 -21.06 41.53 -3.70
CA LEU A 26 -20.92 40.89 -5.01
C LEU A 26 -21.02 39.36 -4.95
N LEU A 27 -20.99 38.78 -3.74
CA LEU A 27 -21.15 37.35 -3.54
C LEU A 27 -22.64 36.96 -3.52
N PRO A 28 -23.03 35.82 -4.11
CA PRO A 28 -24.36 35.27 -3.96
C PRO A 28 -24.69 35.03 -2.48
N ALA A 29 -25.96 35.19 -2.07
CA ALA A 29 -26.40 34.98 -0.68
C ALA A 29 -26.11 33.56 -0.14
N ALA A 30 -25.91 32.59 -1.05
CA ALA A 30 -25.52 31.23 -0.73
C ALA A 30 -24.05 31.09 -0.28
N VAL A 31 -23.17 32.05 -0.61
CA VAL A 31 -21.73 31.96 -0.39
C VAL A 31 -21.32 32.88 0.76
N LYS A 32 -20.74 32.30 1.81
CA LYS A 32 -20.14 33.03 2.94
C LYS A 32 -18.65 32.75 2.97
N ILE A 33 -17.83 33.81 3.04
CA ILE A 33 -16.37 33.70 3.12
C ILE A 33 -15.91 34.24 4.48
N GLN A 34 -15.13 33.46 5.21
CA GLN A 34 -14.50 33.83 6.48
C GLN A 34 -13.01 33.48 6.42
N GLY A 35 -12.18 34.48 6.07
CA GLY A 35 -10.76 34.26 5.79
C GLY A 35 -10.58 33.27 4.63
N PRO A 36 -9.83 32.17 4.82
CA PRO A 36 -9.62 31.17 3.77
C PRO A 36 -10.77 30.16 3.67
N LEU A 37 -11.75 30.21 4.56
CA LEU A 37 -12.89 29.29 4.59
C LEU A 37 -14.05 29.84 3.77
N THR A 38 -14.63 28.97 2.93
CA THR A 38 -15.80 29.29 2.11
C THR A 38 -16.90 28.29 2.39
N THR A 39 -18.06 28.80 2.80
CA THR A 39 -19.26 28.00 3.04
C THR A 39 -20.25 28.27 1.91
N ILE A 40 -20.71 27.21 1.25
CA ILE A 40 -21.76 27.28 0.23
C ILE A 40 -23.00 26.61 0.78
N GLN A 41 -24.04 27.40 1.05
CA GLN A 41 -25.31 26.95 1.62
C GLN A 41 -26.37 26.85 0.51
N THR A 42 -27.18 25.79 0.54
CA THR A 42 -28.29 25.61 -0.40
C THR A 42 -29.52 25.04 0.30
N LYS A 43 -30.70 25.51 -0.13
CA LYS A 43 -31.99 24.91 0.24
C LYS A 43 -32.55 23.99 -0.84
N ARG A 44 -31.94 23.98 -2.04
CA ARG A 44 -32.43 23.22 -3.21
C ARG A 44 -32.31 21.70 -3.05
N GLY A 45 -31.40 21.22 -2.18
CA GLY A 45 -31.25 19.78 -1.91
C GLY A 45 -32.41 19.15 -1.13
N ARG A 46 -33.31 19.98 -0.55
CA ARG A 46 -34.40 19.52 0.29
C ARG A 46 -35.42 18.66 -0.46
N GLU A 47 -35.83 19.07 -1.66
CA GLU A 47 -36.79 18.31 -2.48
C GLU A 47 -36.25 16.94 -2.89
N PHE A 48 -34.95 16.87 -3.21
CA PHE A 48 -34.28 15.61 -3.50
C PHE A 48 -34.25 14.69 -2.28
N ILE A 49 -33.92 15.24 -1.09
CA ILE A 49 -33.93 14.48 0.16
C ILE A 49 -35.34 14.02 0.52
N ASP A 50 -36.37 14.86 0.32
CA ASP A 50 -37.77 14.49 0.53
C ASP A 50 -38.19 13.30 -0.34
N TRP A 51 -37.78 13.32 -1.61
CA TRP A 51 -38.01 12.21 -2.53
C TRP A 51 -37.22 10.95 -2.12
N ALA A 52 -35.92 11.09 -1.84
CA ALA A 52 -35.05 9.99 -1.47
C ALA A 52 -35.44 9.34 -0.12
N ALA A 53 -36.03 10.12 0.80
CA ALA A 53 -36.52 9.67 2.11
C ALA A 53 -37.87 8.94 2.05
N SER A 54 -38.54 8.91 0.89
CA SER A 54 -39.86 8.28 0.73
C SER A 54 -39.96 6.81 1.19
N PRO A 55 -38.95 5.92 0.99
CA PRO A 55 -39.02 4.55 1.49
C PRO A 55 -38.60 4.48 2.96
N THR A 56 -39.40 5.09 3.84
CA THR A 56 -39.10 5.25 5.28
C THR A 56 -38.77 3.94 6.00
N ARG A 57 -39.44 2.83 5.65
CA ARG A 57 -39.18 1.51 6.24
C ARG A 57 -37.79 0.98 5.89
N PHE A 58 -37.36 1.19 4.66
CA PHE A 58 -36.03 0.78 4.20
C PHE A 58 -34.96 1.55 4.97
N TRP A 59 -35.04 2.88 5.03
CA TRP A 59 -34.06 3.71 5.72
C TRP A 59 -33.95 3.40 7.22
N ARG A 60 -35.08 3.12 7.88
CA ARG A 60 -35.08 2.68 9.29
C ARG A 60 -34.40 1.32 9.46
N ALA A 61 -34.69 0.35 8.58
CA ALA A 61 -34.05 -0.96 8.65
C ALA A 61 -32.54 -0.86 8.39
N TRP A 62 -32.15 -0.13 7.34
CA TRP A 62 -30.78 0.13 6.95
C TRP A 62 -29.95 0.73 8.09
N THR A 63 -30.46 1.79 8.71
CA THR A 63 -29.77 2.46 9.82
C THR A 63 -29.82 1.70 11.14
N ASN A 64 -30.81 0.83 11.37
CA ASN A 64 -30.77 -0.08 12.52
C ASN A 64 -29.64 -1.11 12.37
N ILE A 65 -29.42 -1.66 11.16
CA ILE A 65 -28.27 -2.53 10.87
C ILE A 65 -26.98 -1.75 11.12
N GLY A 66 -26.87 -0.56 10.52
CA GLY A 66 -25.71 0.30 10.67
C GLY A 66 -25.42 0.72 12.11
N LEU A 67 -26.43 1.01 12.92
CA LEU A 67 -26.28 1.27 14.34
C LEU A 67 -25.69 0.08 15.08
N GLY A 68 -26.19 -1.13 14.81
CA GLY A 68 -25.63 -2.37 15.36
C GLY A 68 -24.15 -2.54 15.01
N THR A 69 -23.82 -2.41 13.72
CA THR A 69 -22.44 -2.46 13.22
C THR A 69 -21.55 -1.40 13.87
N ALA A 70 -22.02 -0.15 13.94
CA ALA A 70 -21.27 0.95 14.55
C ALA A 70 -20.98 0.71 16.03
N LEU A 71 -21.93 0.16 16.80
CA LEU A 71 -21.72 -0.19 18.21
C LEU A 71 -20.70 -1.32 18.39
N VAL A 72 -20.74 -2.34 17.53
CA VAL A 72 -19.75 -3.44 17.54
C VAL A 72 -18.36 -2.89 17.21
N MET A 73 -18.24 -2.11 16.14
CA MET A 73 -16.97 -1.50 15.73
C MET A 73 -16.42 -0.55 16.79
N MET A 74 -17.26 0.33 17.34
CA MET A 74 -16.90 1.24 18.43
C MET A 74 -16.35 0.49 19.65
N THR A 75 -17.00 -0.61 20.03
CA THR A 75 -16.54 -1.46 21.14
C THR A 75 -15.21 -2.13 20.80
N GLY A 76 -15.06 -2.68 19.60
CA GLY A 76 -13.83 -3.30 19.12
C GLY A 76 -12.67 -2.32 19.06
N MET A 77 -12.90 -1.12 18.51
CA MET A 77 -11.92 -0.03 18.46
C MET A 77 -11.49 0.41 19.86
N PHE A 78 -12.44 0.49 20.81
CA PHE A 78 -12.10 0.81 22.20
C PHE A 78 -11.16 -0.22 22.79
N VAL A 79 -11.49 -1.51 22.67
CA VAL A 79 -10.66 -2.59 23.19
C VAL A 79 -9.30 -2.60 22.50
N PHE A 80 -9.26 -2.47 21.18
CA PHE A 80 -8.03 -2.47 20.39
C PHE A 80 -7.12 -1.30 20.77
N LEU A 81 -7.60 -0.06 20.72
CA LEU A 81 -6.79 1.12 21.02
C LEU A 81 -6.34 1.14 22.48
N PHE A 82 -7.19 0.71 23.40
CA PHE A 82 -6.82 0.58 24.81
C PHE A 82 -5.73 -0.46 25.01
N ALA A 83 -5.87 -1.66 24.42
CA ALA A 83 -4.87 -2.71 24.49
C ALA A 83 -3.54 -2.28 23.84
N GLN A 84 -3.59 -1.65 22.66
CA GLN A 84 -2.40 -1.14 21.98
C GLN A 84 -1.72 -0.01 22.72
N GLY A 85 -2.48 0.91 23.32
CA GLY A 85 -1.93 1.94 24.18
C GLY A 85 -1.18 1.33 25.38
N ILE A 86 -1.72 0.28 26.00
CA ILE A 86 -1.03 -0.44 27.08
C ILE A 86 0.21 -1.17 26.55
N ALA A 87 0.13 -1.81 25.39
CA ALA A 87 1.25 -2.52 24.78
C ALA A 87 2.43 -1.56 24.52
N ILE A 88 2.18 -0.42 23.87
CA ILE A 88 3.20 0.60 23.58
C ILE A 88 3.81 1.20 24.85
N LEU A 89 3.02 1.38 25.92
CA LEU A 89 3.56 1.87 27.20
C LEU A 89 4.45 0.84 27.90
N ARG A 90 4.22 -0.45 27.67
CA ARG A 90 5.01 -1.54 28.28
C ARG A 90 6.27 -1.83 27.48
N ASP A 91 6.15 -1.83 26.16
CA ASP A 91 7.21 -2.15 25.23
C ASP A 91 7.13 -1.19 24.03
N PRO A 92 7.75 0.01 24.14
CA PRO A 92 7.69 1.00 23.09
C PRO A 92 8.40 0.49 21.83
N PRO A 93 7.70 0.42 20.68
CA PRO A 93 8.36 0.03 19.44
C PRO A 93 9.34 1.13 19.00
N PRO A 94 10.44 0.77 18.33
CA PRO A 94 11.39 1.74 17.81
C PRO A 94 10.72 2.68 16.80
N ALA A 95 11.18 3.92 16.75
CA ALA A 95 10.68 4.89 15.79
C ALA A 95 10.97 4.41 14.35
N SER A 96 9.91 4.28 13.55
CA SER A 96 9.98 3.90 12.14
C SER A 96 9.19 4.88 11.28
N ALA A 97 9.46 4.92 9.98
CA ALA A 97 8.68 5.75 9.05
C ALA A 97 7.17 5.50 9.16
N ALA A 98 6.75 4.24 9.37
CA ALA A 98 5.34 3.88 9.54
C ALA A 98 4.69 4.52 10.77
N ASN A 99 5.44 4.69 11.86
CA ASN A 99 4.94 5.19 13.15
C ASN A 99 5.18 6.70 13.33
N GLN A 100 5.67 7.41 12.31
CA GLN A 100 5.84 8.87 12.39
C GLN A 100 4.48 9.58 12.33
N PRO A 101 4.24 10.60 13.20
CA PRO A 101 2.97 11.33 13.21
C PRO A 101 2.54 11.92 11.86
N ARG A 102 3.49 12.32 11.00
CA ARG A 102 3.17 12.83 9.65
C ARG A 102 2.49 11.79 8.75
N ASN A 103 2.82 10.51 8.96
CA ASN A 103 2.33 9.40 8.14
C ASN A 103 1.00 8.83 8.64
N PHE A 104 0.51 9.28 9.82
CA PHE A 104 -0.88 9.06 10.25
C PHE A 104 -1.87 9.96 9.50
N LEU A 105 -1.42 11.09 8.95
CA LEU A 105 -2.27 12.00 8.19
C LEU A 105 -2.33 11.54 6.72
N VAL A 106 -3.53 11.43 6.18
CA VAL A 106 -3.77 11.07 4.78
C VAL A 106 -3.72 12.34 3.93
N ILE A 107 -2.55 12.96 3.87
CA ILE A 107 -2.30 14.18 3.10
C ILE A 107 -1.22 13.88 2.05
N PRO A 108 -1.58 13.79 0.77
CA PRO A 108 -0.64 13.58 -0.32
C PRO A 108 0.51 14.58 -0.31
N GLY A 109 1.74 14.10 -0.51
CA GLY A 109 2.97 14.89 -0.48
C GLY A 109 3.49 15.31 0.91
N VAL A 110 2.68 15.16 1.97
CA VAL A 110 3.14 15.26 3.38
C VAL A 110 3.38 13.87 3.97
N ASN A 111 2.52 12.93 3.59
CA ASN A 111 2.66 11.52 3.88
C ASN A 111 3.68 10.91 2.90
N ASP A 112 4.69 10.23 3.44
CA ASP A 112 5.79 9.65 2.66
C ASP A 112 5.32 8.55 1.68
N PHE A 113 4.11 8.02 1.89
CA PHE A 113 3.55 6.90 1.13
C PHE A 113 2.58 7.34 0.03
N LEU A 114 2.17 8.62 0.02
CA LEU A 114 1.14 9.14 -0.89
C LEU A 114 1.70 10.22 -1.83
N PRO A 115 1.91 9.91 -3.13
CA PRO A 115 2.40 10.91 -4.07
C PRO A 115 1.35 12.00 -4.34
N LEU A 116 1.80 13.20 -4.71
CA LEU A 116 0.90 14.32 -5.03
C LEU A 116 0.01 14.05 -6.26
N SER A 117 0.42 13.14 -7.14
CA SER A 117 -0.33 12.80 -8.36
C SER A 117 -1.71 12.21 -8.09
N VAL A 118 -1.91 11.55 -6.94
CA VAL A 118 -3.20 10.94 -6.57
C VAL A 118 -4.10 11.85 -5.71
N ALA A 119 -3.65 13.09 -5.45
CA ALA A 119 -4.41 14.06 -4.67
C ALA A 119 -5.82 14.36 -5.26
N PRO A 120 -6.01 14.50 -6.59
CA PRO A 120 -7.33 14.73 -7.17
C PRO A 120 -8.34 13.64 -6.81
N GLU A 121 -7.96 12.38 -6.88
CA GLU A 121 -8.81 11.23 -6.61
C GLU A 121 -9.11 11.08 -5.12
N ILE A 122 -8.13 11.35 -4.26
CA ILE A 122 -8.34 11.39 -2.80
C ILE A 122 -9.34 12.50 -2.43
N ILE A 123 -9.18 13.70 -3.00
CA ILE A 123 -10.09 14.82 -2.77
C ILE A 123 -11.49 14.49 -3.29
N ALA A 124 -11.59 13.85 -4.45
CA ALA A 124 -12.87 13.40 -5.00
C ALA A 124 -13.53 12.34 -4.08
N GLY A 125 -12.78 11.33 -3.63
CA GLY A 125 -13.28 10.30 -2.72
C GLY A 125 -13.73 10.88 -1.37
N LEU A 126 -12.99 11.86 -0.83
CA LEU A 126 -13.37 12.62 0.36
C LEU A 126 -14.66 13.42 0.12
N LEU A 127 -14.79 14.14 -0.99
CA LEU A 127 -15.99 14.90 -1.33
C LEU A 127 -17.21 13.99 -1.43
N ILE A 128 -17.09 12.88 -2.16
CA ILE A 128 -18.15 11.86 -2.29
C ILE A 128 -18.55 11.38 -0.91
N GLY A 129 -17.57 11.04 -0.06
CA GLY A 129 -17.83 10.53 1.28
C GLY A 129 -18.50 11.54 2.20
N LEU A 130 -18.08 12.79 2.18
CA LEU A 130 -18.70 13.87 2.95
C LEU A 130 -20.15 14.10 2.52
N VAL A 131 -20.41 14.16 1.20
CA VAL A 131 -21.77 14.36 0.67
C VAL A 131 -22.68 13.18 1.02
N VAL A 132 -22.18 11.95 0.90
CA VAL A 132 -22.93 10.73 1.22
C VAL A 132 -23.20 10.59 2.72
N HIS A 133 -22.22 10.95 3.56
CA HIS A 133 -22.34 10.97 5.01
C HIS A 133 -23.42 11.96 5.47
N GLU A 134 -23.28 13.22 5.08
CA GLU A 134 -24.19 14.31 5.48
C GLU A 134 -25.56 14.13 4.83
N GLY A 135 -25.61 13.69 3.58
CA GLY A 135 -26.85 13.28 2.92
C GLY A 135 -27.57 12.17 3.68
N GLY A 136 -26.84 11.25 4.31
CA GLY A 136 -27.39 10.24 5.21
C GLY A 136 -28.11 10.84 6.41
N HIS A 137 -27.48 11.79 7.10
CA HIS A 137 -28.14 12.53 8.17
C HIS A 137 -29.39 13.24 7.66
N GLY A 138 -29.31 13.93 6.52
CA GLY A 138 -30.46 14.64 5.95
C GLY A 138 -31.63 13.73 5.58
N ILE A 139 -31.37 12.58 4.97
CA ILE A 139 -32.40 11.58 4.68
C ILE A 139 -33.05 11.10 5.98
N LEU A 140 -32.27 10.78 7.01
CA LEU A 140 -32.84 10.28 8.26
C LEU A 140 -33.51 11.35 9.11
N CYS A 141 -33.08 12.61 9.04
CA CYS A 141 -33.84 13.72 9.60
C CYS A 141 -35.26 13.70 9.03
N ARG A 142 -35.39 13.58 7.70
CA ARG A 142 -36.71 13.57 7.05
C ARG A 142 -37.55 12.33 7.39
N VAL A 143 -36.93 11.16 7.52
CA VAL A 143 -37.59 9.88 7.88
C VAL A 143 -38.08 9.86 9.34
N GLU A 144 -37.40 10.57 10.24
CA GLU A 144 -37.72 10.68 11.67
C GLU A 144 -38.44 11.98 12.04
N ASP A 145 -38.89 12.74 11.03
CA ASP A 145 -39.64 14.00 11.18
C ASP A 145 -38.88 15.13 11.90
N ILE A 146 -37.56 15.17 11.68
CA ILE A 146 -36.66 16.24 12.13
C ILE A 146 -36.48 17.22 10.97
N ASN A 147 -36.75 18.50 11.22
CA ASN A 147 -36.63 19.54 10.21
C ASN A 147 -35.17 19.86 9.93
N ILE A 148 -34.87 20.29 8.71
CA ILE A 148 -33.52 20.69 8.29
C ILE A 148 -33.53 22.18 8.04
N GLU A 149 -32.71 22.92 8.80
CA GLU A 149 -32.60 24.38 8.68
C GLU A 149 -31.79 24.77 7.45
N SER A 150 -30.63 24.12 7.29
CA SER A 150 -29.66 24.43 6.25
C SER A 150 -28.82 23.21 5.86
N MET A 151 -28.26 23.24 4.65
CA MET A 151 -27.29 22.24 4.18
C MET A 151 -26.23 22.95 3.33
N GLY A 152 -25.03 22.39 3.27
CA GLY A 152 -23.98 22.98 2.48
C GLY A 152 -22.66 22.23 2.46
N VAL A 153 -21.68 22.88 1.86
CA VAL A 153 -20.28 22.42 1.80
C VAL A 153 -19.38 23.50 2.38
N LEU A 154 -18.41 23.08 3.18
CA LEU A 154 -17.32 23.88 3.72
C LEU A 154 -16.04 23.58 2.93
N LEU A 155 -15.43 24.62 2.39
CA LEU A 155 -14.21 24.55 1.59
C LEU A 155 -13.08 25.34 2.28
N LEU A 156 -11.85 24.81 2.24
CA LEU A 156 -10.63 25.60 2.36
C LEU A 156 -10.28 26.13 0.98
N THR A 157 -10.62 27.39 0.71
CA THR A 157 -10.58 27.98 -0.63
C THR A 157 -11.42 27.18 -1.64
N PHE A 158 -10.82 26.24 -2.36
CA PHE A 158 -11.46 25.32 -3.29
C PHE A 158 -11.38 23.84 -2.85
N ILE A 159 -10.63 23.51 -1.80
CA ILE A 159 -10.49 22.14 -1.29
C ILE A 159 -11.65 21.83 -0.34
N PRO A 160 -12.42 20.76 -0.55
CA PRO A 160 -13.49 20.38 0.37
C PRO A 160 -12.93 19.96 1.73
N LEU A 161 -13.36 20.66 2.77
CA LEU A 161 -13.06 20.32 4.17
C LEU A 161 -14.20 19.55 4.84
N GLY A 162 -15.44 19.81 4.44
CA GLY A 162 -16.62 19.21 5.05
C GLY A 162 -17.86 19.44 4.21
N ALA A 163 -18.87 18.59 4.41
CA ALA A 163 -20.25 18.94 4.11
C ALA A 163 -20.99 19.08 5.44
N PHE A 164 -22.20 19.63 5.44
CA PHE A 164 -23.03 19.63 6.63
C PHE A 164 -24.52 19.61 6.29
N VAL A 165 -25.28 18.91 7.12
CA VAL A 165 -26.73 19.04 7.24
C VAL A 165 -27.05 19.48 8.66
N GLU A 166 -27.70 20.63 8.79
CA GLU A 166 -28.04 21.22 10.08
C GLU A 166 -29.49 20.90 10.44
N PRO A 167 -29.74 19.99 11.41
CA PRO A 167 -31.08 19.75 11.92
C PRO A 167 -31.55 20.94 12.77
N ASP A 168 -32.86 21.20 12.73
CA ASP A 168 -33.52 22.17 13.60
C ASP A 168 -33.52 21.67 15.05
N GLU A 169 -32.96 22.47 15.95
CA GLU A 169 -32.71 22.07 17.34
C GLU A 169 -33.99 21.69 18.10
N GLU A 170 -35.12 22.37 17.82
CA GLU A 170 -36.38 22.12 18.51
C GLU A 170 -36.97 20.76 18.09
N SER A 171 -37.03 20.51 16.79
CA SER A 171 -37.48 19.23 16.25
C SER A 171 -36.56 18.07 16.66
N GLU A 172 -35.24 18.26 16.70
CA GLU A 172 -34.29 17.23 17.17
C GLU A 172 -34.52 16.87 18.66
N ARG A 173 -34.77 17.87 19.52
CA ARG A 173 -35.00 17.63 20.95
C ARG A 173 -36.31 16.89 21.21
N THR A 174 -37.33 17.12 20.39
CA THR A 174 -38.64 16.45 20.51
C THR A 174 -38.66 15.05 19.87
N ALA A 175 -37.74 14.75 18.96
CA ALA A 175 -37.64 13.45 18.31
C ALA A 175 -37.40 12.31 19.30
N THR A 176 -37.93 11.14 18.95
CA THR A 176 -37.74 9.93 19.77
C THR A 176 -36.26 9.59 19.89
N ARG A 177 -35.85 9.04 21.03
CA ARG A 177 -34.45 8.63 21.26
C ARG A 177 -33.92 7.74 20.14
N GLY A 178 -34.72 6.76 19.71
CA GLY A 178 -34.36 5.86 18.61
C GLY A 178 -34.25 6.58 17.26
N GLY A 179 -35.10 7.59 17.01
CA GLY A 179 -35.00 8.44 15.82
C GLY A 179 -33.69 9.24 15.78
N ARG A 180 -33.31 9.87 16.90
CA ARG A 180 -32.02 10.57 17.03
C ARG A 180 -30.83 9.62 16.86
N THR A 181 -30.88 8.44 17.48
CA THR A 181 -29.81 7.44 17.35
C THR A 181 -29.65 6.95 15.91
N ARG A 182 -30.76 6.70 15.20
CA ARG A 182 -30.72 6.34 13.76
C ARG A 182 -30.18 7.48 12.90
N MET A 183 -30.56 8.72 13.20
CA MET A 183 -30.03 9.90 12.52
C MET A 183 -28.51 9.99 12.66
N PHE A 184 -27.95 9.86 13.87
CA PHE A 184 -26.48 9.86 14.06
C PHE A 184 -25.80 8.64 13.43
N ALA A 185 -26.44 7.46 13.42
CA ALA A 185 -25.88 6.28 12.76
C ALA A 185 -25.89 6.38 11.22
N ALA A 186 -26.73 7.24 10.63
CA ALA A 186 -26.94 7.31 9.19
C ALA A 186 -25.67 7.65 8.40
N GLY A 187 -24.89 8.64 8.85
CA GLY A 187 -23.67 9.07 8.18
C GLY A 187 -22.66 7.92 8.08
N VAL A 188 -22.33 7.33 9.23
CA VAL A 188 -21.47 6.14 9.35
C VAL A 188 -21.96 4.99 8.46
N THR A 189 -23.25 4.68 8.50
CA THR A 189 -23.84 3.57 7.73
C THR A 189 -23.66 3.80 6.22
N ASN A 190 -23.88 5.04 5.77
CA ASN A 190 -23.76 5.40 4.36
C ASN A 190 -22.30 5.40 3.87
N ASN A 191 -21.33 5.76 4.70
CA ASN A 191 -19.91 5.61 4.36
C ASN A 191 -19.54 4.13 4.14
N PHE A 192 -20.02 3.21 4.97
CA PHE A 192 -19.80 1.78 4.73
C PHE A 192 -20.52 1.29 3.46
N ALA A 193 -21.72 1.80 3.16
CA ALA A 193 -22.42 1.47 1.92
C ALA A 193 -21.62 1.85 0.68
N ILE A 194 -21.16 3.11 0.60
CA ILE A 194 -20.40 3.57 -0.56
C ILE A 194 -19.05 2.85 -0.66
N THR A 195 -18.44 2.49 0.48
CA THR A 195 -17.25 1.63 0.52
C THR A 195 -17.52 0.28 -0.15
N ILE A 196 -18.60 -0.41 0.23
CA ILE A 196 -18.96 -1.71 -0.32
C ILE A 196 -19.22 -1.61 -1.82
N VAL A 197 -19.99 -0.60 -2.25
CA VAL A 197 -20.28 -0.37 -3.68
C VAL A 197 -19.00 -0.08 -4.46
N ALA A 198 -18.14 0.78 -3.94
CA ALA A 198 -16.88 1.12 -4.59
C ALA A 198 -15.96 -0.10 -4.71
N PHE A 199 -15.73 -0.87 -3.64
CA PHE A 199 -14.93 -2.09 -3.75
C PHE A 199 -15.54 -3.14 -4.68
N ALA A 200 -16.87 -3.29 -4.69
CA ALA A 200 -17.54 -4.21 -5.62
C ALA A 200 -17.33 -3.81 -7.09
N LEU A 201 -17.38 -2.50 -7.39
CA LEU A 201 -17.07 -1.99 -8.73
C LEU A 201 -15.59 -2.15 -9.07
N LEU A 202 -14.70 -1.89 -8.11
CA LEU A 202 -13.26 -2.01 -8.27
C LEU A 202 -12.88 -3.45 -8.62
N PHE A 203 -13.16 -4.40 -7.72
CA PHE A 203 -12.71 -5.79 -7.87
C PHE A 203 -13.43 -6.53 -8.99
N GLY A 204 -14.67 -6.14 -9.32
CA GLY A 204 -15.43 -6.78 -10.38
C GLY A 204 -15.06 -6.22 -11.76
N PRO A 205 -15.90 -5.35 -12.34
CA PRO A 205 -15.76 -4.93 -13.73
C PRO A 205 -14.50 -4.11 -14.02
N ILE A 206 -13.98 -3.34 -13.05
CA ILE A 206 -12.85 -2.44 -13.28
C ILE A 206 -11.54 -3.24 -13.35
N ILE A 207 -11.17 -3.94 -12.27
CA ILE A 207 -9.94 -4.74 -12.24
C ILE A 207 -9.98 -5.88 -13.26
N GLY A 208 -11.14 -6.51 -13.47
CA GLY A 208 -11.32 -7.51 -14.54
C GLY A 208 -11.17 -6.98 -15.97
N SER A 209 -11.02 -5.67 -16.16
CA SER A 209 -10.74 -5.04 -17.46
C SER A 209 -9.28 -4.55 -17.60
N ILE A 210 -8.43 -4.86 -16.62
CA ILE A 210 -7.01 -4.49 -16.59
C ILE A 210 -6.20 -5.78 -16.59
N ALA A 211 -5.20 -5.86 -17.45
CA ALA A 211 -4.23 -6.96 -17.49
C ALA A 211 -2.81 -6.38 -17.46
N VAL A 212 -1.82 -7.20 -17.10
CA VAL A 212 -0.41 -6.80 -17.22
C VAL A 212 -0.05 -6.68 -18.71
N ALA A 213 0.57 -5.56 -19.07
CA ALA A 213 1.07 -5.36 -20.43
C ALA A 213 2.34 -6.21 -20.66
N PRO A 214 2.51 -6.86 -21.83
CA PRO A 214 3.71 -7.62 -22.13
C PRO A 214 4.97 -6.74 -22.09
N GLY A 215 6.02 -7.25 -21.47
CA GLY A 215 7.28 -6.55 -21.27
C GLY A 215 7.68 -6.48 -19.80
N ILE A 216 8.79 -5.80 -19.53
CA ILE A 216 9.35 -5.70 -18.17
C ILE A 216 8.99 -4.32 -17.63
N PRO A 217 8.14 -4.23 -16.60
CA PRO A 217 7.78 -2.96 -15.99
C PRO A 217 8.96 -2.43 -15.16
N VAL A 218 9.53 -1.29 -15.53
CA VAL A 218 10.75 -0.76 -14.89
C VAL A 218 10.39 0.11 -13.70
N GLN A 219 10.63 -0.36 -12.47
CA GLN A 219 10.49 0.47 -11.28
C GLN A 219 11.53 1.60 -11.24
N GLY A 220 12.72 1.34 -11.78
CA GLY A 220 13.86 2.24 -11.88
C GLY A 220 15.11 1.47 -12.28
N ALA A 221 16.26 2.13 -12.29
CA ALA A 221 17.57 1.52 -12.46
C ALA A 221 18.47 1.87 -11.27
N TYR A 222 19.46 1.02 -10.98
CA TYR A 222 20.46 1.37 -9.98
C TYR A 222 21.31 2.54 -10.49
N ASP A 223 21.60 3.52 -9.64
CA ASP A 223 22.41 4.68 -10.02
C ASP A 223 23.78 4.23 -10.57
N GLY A 224 24.22 4.77 -11.71
CA GLY A 224 25.49 4.36 -12.35
C GLY A 224 25.49 2.96 -12.96
N SER A 225 24.32 2.31 -13.09
CA SER A 225 24.21 1.07 -13.85
C SER A 225 24.08 1.29 -15.37
N PRO A 226 24.36 0.27 -16.20
CA PRO A 226 24.18 0.35 -17.65
C PRO A 226 22.80 0.86 -18.10
N ALA A 227 21.73 0.38 -17.44
CA ALA A 227 20.38 0.82 -17.75
C ALA A 227 20.15 2.30 -17.39
N ALA A 228 20.66 2.75 -16.24
CA ALA A 228 20.56 4.15 -15.84
C ALA A 228 21.34 5.07 -16.80
N GLU A 229 22.55 4.67 -17.21
CA GLU A 229 23.36 5.43 -18.18
C GLU A 229 22.72 5.51 -19.57
N ALA A 230 22.00 4.46 -19.97
CA ALA A 230 21.22 4.44 -21.21
C ALA A 230 19.94 5.29 -21.14
N GLY A 231 19.57 5.80 -19.95
CA GLY A 231 18.36 6.60 -19.74
C GLY A 231 17.08 5.77 -19.56
N ILE A 232 17.19 4.52 -19.08
CA ILE A 232 16.04 3.72 -18.69
C ILE A 232 15.58 4.17 -17.30
N GLU A 233 14.35 4.67 -17.21
CA GLU A 233 13.79 5.30 -16.01
C GLU A 233 12.51 4.62 -15.52
N GLN A 234 12.02 5.04 -14.36
CA GLN A 234 10.72 4.61 -13.87
C GLN A 234 9.61 5.02 -14.85
N GLY A 235 8.75 4.06 -15.20
CA GLY A 235 7.65 4.23 -16.13
C GLY A 235 7.90 3.56 -17.48
N ASP A 236 9.15 3.22 -17.76
CA ASP A 236 9.51 2.50 -18.97
C ASP A 236 9.07 1.04 -18.91
N ARG A 237 8.70 0.50 -20.08
CA ARG A 237 8.47 -0.93 -20.25
C ARG A 237 9.44 -1.47 -21.28
N ILE A 238 10.31 -2.40 -20.89
CA ILE A 238 11.23 -3.06 -21.83
C ILE A 238 10.45 -4.10 -22.62
N THR A 239 10.50 -4.02 -23.93
CA THR A 239 9.68 -4.85 -24.84
C THR A 239 10.50 -5.78 -25.73
N ALA A 240 11.76 -5.44 -26.02
CA ALA A 240 12.68 -6.33 -26.71
C ALA A 240 14.15 -6.05 -26.35
N VAL A 241 15.00 -7.05 -26.50
CA VAL A 241 16.46 -6.96 -26.40
C VAL A 241 17.07 -7.66 -27.62
N ASP A 242 17.94 -6.97 -28.35
CA ASP A 242 18.58 -7.41 -29.60
C ASP A 242 17.58 -7.96 -30.64
N GLY A 243 16.38 -7.37 -30.70
CA GLY A 243 15.29 -7.78 -31.59
C GLY A 243 14.49 -9.00 -31.11
N THR A 244 14.86 -9.62 -29.99
CA THR A 244 14.08 -10.66 -29.32
C THR A 244 13.05 -10.01 -28.38
N VAL A 245 11.77 -10.25 -28.65
CA VAL A 245 10.67 -9.75 -27.80
C VAL A 245 10.74 -10.41 -26.42
N VAL A 246 10.73 -9.59 -25.36
CA VAL A 246 10.69 -10.03 -23.97
C VAL A 246 9.31 -9.77 -23.39
N MET A 247 8.66 -10.82 -22.90
CA MET A 247 7.26 -10.74 -22.42
C MET A 247 7.17 -10.62 -20.89
N ASN A 248 8.22 -11.03 -20.18
CA ASN A 248 8.32 -11.08 -18.72
C ASN A 248 9.79 -11.19 -18.28
N GLU A 249 10.02 -11.09 -16.97
CA GLU A 249 11.33 -11.10 -16.32
C GLU A 249 12.15 -12.34 -16.67
N SER A 250 11.51 -13.52 -16.73
CA SER A 250 12.19 -14.76 -17.10
C SER A 250 12.69 -14.76 -18.55
N ALA A 251 11.97 -14.11 -19.47
CA ALA A 251 12.40 -13.96 -20.86
C ALA A 251 13.59 -12.99 -20.95
N LEU A 252 13.55 -11.87 -20.22
CA LEU A 252 14.66 -10.92 -20.17
C LEU A 252 15.92 -11.55 -19.54
N ASP A 253 15.79 -12.21 -18.39
CA ASP A 253 16.92 -12.86 -17.72
C ASP A 253 17.57 -13.91 -18.63
N ARG A 254 16.75 -14.71 -19.34
CA ARG A 254 17.25 -15.69 -20.29
C ARG A 254 18.06 -15.02 -21.41
N GLU A 255 17.53 -13.97 -22.02
CA GLU A 255 18.20 -13.28 -23.12
C GLU A 255 19.53 -12.66 -22.68
N LEU A 256 19.53 -11.97 -21.53
CA LEU A 256 20.75 -11.40 -20.95
C LEU A 256 21.80 -12.47 -20.63
N ARG A 257 21.38 -13.64 -20.12
CA ARG A 257 22.30 -14.74 -19.79
C ARG A 257 22.87 -15.43 -21.03
N THR A 258 22.12 -15.52 -22.13
CA THR A 258 22.58 -16.15 -23.36
C THR A 258 23.45 -15.23 -24.20
N SER A 259 23.22 -13.93 -24.14
CA SER A 259 23.99 -12.95 -24.92
C SER A 259 25.40 -12.74 -24.35
N SER A 260 26.39 -12.88 -25.23
CA SER A 260 27.78 -12.49 -24.99
C SER A 260 28.09 -11.05 -25.38
N ALA A 261 27.13 -10.33 -25.96
CA ALA A 261 27.35 -8.97 -26.43
C ALA A 261 27.55 -8.03 -25.23
N GLN A 262 28.57 -7.18 -25.34
CA GLN A 262 28.83 -6.08 -24.40
C GLN A 262 27.88 -4.90 -24.63
N THR A 263 27.33 -4.77 -25.83
CA THR A 263 26.39 -3.72 -26.17
C THR A 263 25.09 -4.36 -26.61
N LEU A 264 23.97 -3.92 -26.05
CA LEU A 264 22.62 -4.40 -26.37
C LEU A 264 21.80 -3.30 -27.02
N SER A 265 20.99 -3.67 -28.00
CA SER A 265 19.91 -2.85 -28.54
C SER A 265 18.63 -3.15 -27.77
N VAL A 266 18.15 -2.22 -26.96
CA VAL A 266 16.98 -2.41 -26.09
C VAL A 266 15.82 -1.58 -26.58
N GLU A 267 14.70 -2.22 -26.89
CA GLU A 267 13.46 -1.53 -27.24
C GLU A 267 12.62 -1.32 -25.99
N ILE A 268 12.35 -0.06 -25.67
CA ILE A 268 11.49 0.33 -24.56
C ILE A 268 10.29 1.12 -25.08
N ASN A 269 9.19 1.02 -24.34
CA ASN A 269 8.06 1.91 -24.47
C ASN A 269 8.10 2.90 -23.30
N SER A 270 8.34 4.16 -23.61
CA SER A 270 8.56 5.24 -22.63
C SER A 270 7.56 6.36 -22.82
N GLY A 271 7.22 7.08 -21.76
CA GLY A 271 6.36 8.25 -21.85
C GLY A 271 5.96 8.77 -20.49
N SER A 272 5.76 10.09 -20.39
CA SER A 272 5.39 10.75 -19.13
C SER A 272 3.91 10.56 -18.73
N SER A 273 3.11 9.91 -19.57
CA SER A 273 1.71 9.55 -19.34
C SER A 273 1.28 8.52 -20.38
N ALA A 274 0.23 7.75 -20.07
CA ALA A 274 -0.36 6.75 -20.96
C ALA A 274 -0.78 7.30 -22.35
N ALA A 275 -0.98 8.61 -22.48
CA ALA A 275 -1.32 9.27 -23.74
C ALA A 275 -0.13 9.50 -24.69
N ASN A 276 1.11 9.48 -24.18
CA ASN A 276 2.33 9.84 -24.93
C ASN A 276 3.37 8.74 -24.84
N LEU A 277 2.93 7.48 -24.94
CA LEU A 277 3.85 6.34 -24.97
C LEU A 277 4.48 6.23 -26.36
N GLU A 278 5.80 6.35 -26.41
CA GLU A 278 6.60 6.21 -27.62
C GLU A 278 7.52 5.00 -27.50
N SER A 279 7.64 4.25 -28.59
CA SER A 279 8.64 3.20 -28.70
C SER A 279 9.97 3.83 -29.08
N GLN A 280 11.01 3.54 -28.31
CA GLN A 280 12.37 3.98 -28.56
C GLN A 280 13.35 2.82 -28.43
N THR A 281 14.42 2.87 -29.22
CA THR A 281 15.52 1.89 -29.13
C THR A 281 16.71 2.58 -28.49
N LEU A 282 17.16 2.04 -27.37
CA LEU A 282 18.32 2.50 -26.63
C LEU A 282 19.49 1.54 -26.87
N THR A 283 20.70 2.08 -26.79
CA THR A 283 21.93 1.28 -26.77
C THR A 283 22.41 1.20 -25.34
N VAL A 284 22.50 -0.01 -24.80
CA VAL A 284 22.96 -0.25 -23.42
C VAL A 284 24.33 -0.89 -23.46
N GLU A 285 25.34 -0.21 -22.91
CA GLU A 285 26.69 -0.73 -22.74
C GLU A 285 26.78 -1.46 -21.40
N ARG A 286 26.78 -2.79 -21.45
CA ARG A 286 26.78 -3.65 -20.26
C ARG A 286 28.12 -3.55 -19.54
N SER A 287 28.03 -3.45 -18.23
CA SER A 287 29.15 -3.55 -17.30
C SER A 287 28.69 -4.26 -16.04
N LEU A 288 29.50 -5.19 -15.55
CA LEU A 288 29.16 -5.97 -14.38
C LEU A 288 29.33 -5.11 -13.12
N ILE A 289 28.25 -4.99 -12.34
CA ILE A 289 28.22 -4.22 -11.10
C ILE A 289 27.65 -5.06 -9.96
N ILE A 290 28.04 -4.70 -8.74
CA ILE A 290 27.41 -5.13 -7.50
C ILE A 290 26.39 -4.06 -7.14
N ALA A 291 25.11 -4.33 -7.42
CA ALA A 291 24.01 -3.39 -7.24
C ALA A 291 23.38 -3.43 -5.83
N GLY A 292 23.72 -4.43 -5.04
CA GLY A 292 23.17 -4.62 -3.70
C GLY A 292 23.93 -5.68 -2.92
N SER A 293 23.78 -5.66 -1.59
CA SER A 293 24.44 -6.61 -0.69
C SER A 293 23.64 -6.87 0.57
N VAL A 294 23.83 -8.03 1.20
CA VAL A 294 23.36 -8.32 2.55
C VAL A 294 24.47 -8.10 3.58
N SER A 295 24.14 -7.55 4.74
CA SER A 295 25.10 -7.42 5.85
C SER A 295 25.68 -8.79 6.26
N GLY A 296 26.99 -8.85 6.46
CA GLY A 296 27.69 -10.09 6.82
C GLY A 296 28.04 -11.00 5.63
N ASN A 297 27.88 -10.53 4.39
CA ASN A 297 28.37 -11.26 3.22
C ASN A 297 29.90 -11.47 3.28
N PRO A 298 30.43 -12.55 2.68
CA PRO A 298 31.87 -12.86 2.73
C PRO A 298 32.80 -11.82 2.09
N ALA A 299 32.29 -10.98 1.19
CA ALA A 299 33.09 -9.90 0.60
C ALA A 299 33.30 -8.72 1.56
N GLY A 300 32.54 -8.63 2.65
CA GLY A 300 32.57 -7.49 3.58
C GLY A 300 32.11 -6.17 2.94
N LEU A 301 31.38 -6.24 1.83
CA LEU A 301 30.89 -5.08 1.08
C LEU A 301 29.49 -4.69 1.56
N ASN A 302 29.24 -3.40 1.75
CA ASN A 302 27.91 -2.87 2.00
C ASN A 302 27.56 -1.87 0.89
N ILE A 303 26.46 -2.14 0.19
CA ILE A 303 25.92 -1.34 -0.92
C ILE A 303 24.60 -0.73 -0.46
N ASP A 304 24.63 0.57 -0.17
CA ASP A 304 23.44 1.31 0.27
C ASP A 304 22.80 2.14 -0.87
N SER A 305 23.62 2.67 -1.80
CA SER A 305 23.13 3.55 -2.87
C SER A 305 23.95 3.48 -4.16
N GLU A 306 25.29 3.46 -4.06
CA GLU A 306 26.17 3.42 -5.23
C GLU A 306 26.66 1.99 -5.49
N PRO A 307 26.36 1.42 -6.68
CA PRO A 307 26.92 0.15 -7.10
C PRO A 307 28.44 0.18 -7.19
N ILE A 308 29.05 -0.99 -7.11
CA ILE A 308 30.51 -1.16 -7.28
C ILE A 308 30.77 -1.85 -8.61
N ALA A 309 31.65 -1.29 -9.43
CA ALA A 309 32.11 -1.93 -10.66
C ALA A 309 32.95 -3.18 -10.37
N VAL A 310 32.68 -4.26 -11.11
CA VAL A 310 33.50 -5.48 -11.13
C VAL A 310 34.41 -5.44 -12.35
N GLU A 311 35.72 -5.50 -12.12
CA GLU A 311 36.73 -5.39 -13.18
C GLU A 311 37.14 -6.76 -13.72
N SER A 312 37.37 -7.73 -12.82
CA SER A 312 37.79 -9.08 -13.19
C SER A 312 37.38 -10.12 -12.16
N VAL A 313 37.27 -11.37 -12.60
CA VAL A 313 36.97 -12.54 -11.77
C VAL A 313 38.03 -13.60 -12.04
N ASN A 314 38.70 -14.09 -11.00
CA ASN A 314 39.83 -15.00 -11.11
C ASN A 314 40.95 -14.49 -12.05
N GLY A 315 41.10 -13.16 -12.16
CA GLY A 315 42.07 -12.51 -13.05
C GLY A 315 41.62 -12.37 -14.50
N GLU A 316 40.44 -12.87 -14.87
CA GLU A 316 39.83 -12.68 -16.19
C GLU A 316 38.90 -11.47 -16.18
N THR A 317 39.08 -10.53 -17.12
CA THR A 317 38.19 -9.36 -17.25
C THR A 317 36.77 -9.79 -17.59
N VAL A 318 35.80 -9.25 -16.88
CA VAL A 318 34.37 -9.57 -17.06
C VAL A 318 33.53 -8.31 -17.21
N HIS A 319 32.53 -8.36 -18.07
CA HIS A 319 31.57 -7.29 -18.30
C HIS A 319 30.13 -7.77 -18.16
N THR A 320 29.91 -9.07 -18.32
CA THR A 320 28.58 -9.68 -18.26
C THR A 320 28.48 -10.73 -17.17
N ARG A 321 27.26 -11.03 -16.72
CA ARG A 321 26.99 -12.10 -15.76
C ARG A 321 27.34 -13.48 -16.33
N ARG A 322 27.24 -13.64 -17.66
CA ARG A 322 27.68 -14.86 -18.35
C ARG A 322 29.20 -15.03 -18.20
N GLU A 323 29.97 -13.98 -18.49
CA GLU A 323 31.44 -13.99 -18.32
C GLU A 323 31.86 -14.21 -16.87
N LEU A 324 31.14 -13.62 -15.90
CA LEU A 324 31.32 -13.91 -14.47
C LEU A 324 31.24 -15.41 -14.19
N PHE A 325 30.17 -16.08 -14.63
CA PHE A 325 29.99 -17.51 -14.36
C PHE A 325 30.89 -18.41 -15.19
N ASP A 326 31.32 -17.97 -16.38
CA ASP A 326 32.33 -18.66 -17.19
C ASP A 326 33.70 -18.62 -16.48
N ALA A 327 34.12 -17.45 -15.96
CA ALA A 327 35.37 -17.26 -15.24
C ALA A 327 35.40 -17.98 -13.87
N ILE A 328 34.24 -18.10 -13.21
CA ILE A 328 34.10 -18.94 -12.00
C ILE A 328 34.21 -20.43 -12.35
N GLY A 329 33.55 -20.86 -13.43
CA GLY A 329 33.47 -22.26 -13.81
C GLY A 329 32.86 -23.14 -12.70
N GLN A 330 33.65 -24.10 -12.20
CA GLN A 330 33.26 -25.06 -11.17
C GLN A 330 34.00 -24.85 -9.84
N THR A 331 34.69 -23.72 -9.66
CA THR A 331 35.43 -23.47 -8.42
C THR A 331 34.47 -23.26 -7.24
N ARG A 332 34.97 -23.57 -6.03
CA ARG A 332 34.23 -23.34 -4.77
C ARG A 332 34.28 -21.88 -4.35
N GLU A 333 35.38 -21.22 -4.66
CA GLU A 333 35.69 -19.84 -4.33
C GLU A 333 36.13 -19.11 -5.59
N ALA A 334 35.97 -17.78 -5.59
CA ALA A 334 36.45 -16.93 -6.66
C ALA A 334 37.00 -15.60 -6.12
N SER A 335 38.00 -15.11 -6.83
CA SER A 335 38.62 -13.80 -6.61
C SER A 335 37.86 -12.76 -7.41
N ILE A 336 37.19 -11.81 -6.77
CA ILE A 336 36.49 -10.70 -7.44
C ILE A 336 37.31 -9.43 -7.25
N THR A 337 37.79 -8.89 -8.37
CA THR A 337 38.44 -7.58 -8.40
C THR A 337 37.40 -6.51 -8.68
N THR A 338 37.33 -5.54 -7.79
CA THR A 338 36.47 -4.37 -7.89
C THR A 338 37.29 -3.09 -7.85
N GLU A 339 36.67 -1.96 -8.18
CA GLU A 339 37.28 -0.64 -7.97
C GLU A 339 37.68 -0.37 -6.50
N ARG A 340 37.12 -1.11 -5.53
CA ARG A 340 37.44 -1.01 -4.10
C ARG A 340 38.51 -2.00 -3.64
N GLY A 341 39.00 -2.87 -4.53
CA GLY A 341 40.02 -3.87 -4.25
C GLY A 341 39.58 -5.30 -4.58
N VAL A 342 40.43 -6.26 -4.23
CA VAL A 342 40.24 -7.69 -4.50
C VAL A 342 39.66 -8.38 -3.27
N VAL A 343 38.61 -9.18 -3.46
CA VAL A 343 37.98 -10.00 -2.42
C VAL A 343 37.87 -11.44 -2.87
N GLU A 344 38.23 -12.37 -1.98
CA GLU A 344 38.02 -13.81 -2.18
C GLU A 344 36.70 -14.20 -1.51
N ILE A 345 35.79 -14.82 -2.25
CA ILE A 345 34.51 -15.26 -1.71
C ILE A 345 34.19 -16.72 -2.08
N PRO A 346 33.52 -17.48 -1.19
CA PRO A 346 32.82 -18.69 -1.61
C PRO A 346 31.75 -18.32 -2.64
N ILE A 347 31.46 -19.22 -3.57
CA ILE A 347 30.42 -19.03 -4.58
C ILE A 347 29.21 -19.88 -4.25
N GLY A 348 28.03 -19.28 -4.12
CA GLY A 348 26.79 -20.02 -3.89
C GLY A 348 25.59 -19.14 -3.56
N ALA A 349 24.51 -19.77 -3.10
CA ALA A 349 23.30 -19.08 -2.66
C ALA A 349 23.38 -18.75 -1.17
N TYR A 350 23.30 -17.46 -0.81
CA TYR A 350 23.42 -17.01 0.57
C TYR A 350 22.10 -17.14 1.32
N LEU A 351 22.13 -17.76 2.50
CA LEU A 351 20.97 -17.93 3.36
C LEU A 351 20.87 -16.76 4.34
N THR A 352 19.80 -15.99 4.24
CA THR A 352 19.50 -14.91 5.20
C THR A 352 18.95 -15.47 6.50
N GLN A 353 18.24 -16.60 6.43
CA GLN A 353 17.68 -17.28 7.58
C GLN A 353 17.54 -18.76 7.30
N VAL A 354 17.86 -19.59 8.30
CA VAL A 354 17.45 -20.99 8.36
C VAL A 354 16.29 -21.07 9.34
N MET A 355 15.18 -21.67 8.95
CA MET A 355 14.02 -21.82 9.84
C MET A 355 14.33 -22.88 10.90
N ASP A 356 14.12 -22.56 12.18
CA ASP A 356 14.48 -23.44 13.31
C ASP A 356 13.80 -24.83 13.21
N ASP A 357 12.54 -24.85 12.77
CA ASP A 357 11.77 -26.08 12.56
C ASP A 357 11.82 -26.57 11.08
N GLY A 358 12.72 -26.00 10.27
CA GLY A 358 12.83 -26.28 8.85
C GLY A 358 13.66 -27.54 8.53
N PRO A 359 13.45 -28.15 7.35
CA PRO A 359 14.21 -29.31 6.87
C PRO A 359 15.73 -29.21 7.02
N LEU A 360 16.33 -28.08 6.63
CA LEU A 360 17.78 -27.90 6.74
C LEU A 360 18.25 -27.93 8.20
N ALA A 361 17.56 -27.23 9.12
CA ALA A 361 17.90 -27.22 10.54
C ALA A 361 17.78 -28.63 11.15
N ALA A 362 16.75 -29.40 10.76
CA ALA A 362 16.54 -30.76 11.25
C ALA A 362 17.67 -31.74 10.88
N SER A 363 18.42 -31.47 9.80
CA SER A 363 19.58 -32.27 9.40
C SER A 363 20.83 -32.07 10.28
N GLY A 364 20.78 -31.12 11.23
CA GLY A 364 21.93 -30.73 12.04
C GLY A 364 22.87 -29.72 11.36
N ALA A 365 22.46 -29.15 10.22
CA ALA A 365 23.19 -28.10 9.54
C ALA A 365 23.29 -26.81 10.38
N PRO A 366 24.34 -25.99 10.15
CA PRO A 366 24.47 -24.71 10.82
C PRO A 366 23.28 -23.79 10.50
N THR A 367 22.70 -23.19 11.54
CA THR A 367 21.59 -22.23 11.44
C THR A 367 22.02 -20.77 11.61
N ALA A 368 23.31 -20.54 11.88
CA ALA A 368 23.85 -19.19 12.03
C ALA A 368 23.75 -18.38 10.72
N PRO A 369 23.62 -17.04 10.79
CA PRO A 369 23.70 -16.19 9.61
C PRO A 369 25.04 -16.37 8.86
N GLY A 370 25.02 -16.21 7.54
CA GLY A 370 26.24 -16.31 6.71
C GLY A 370 26.49 -17.68 6.09
N VAL A 371 25.55 -18.61 6.22
CA VAL A 371 25.61 -19.92 5.56
C VAL A 371 25.32 -19.77 4.06
N ILE A 372 26.09 -20.47 3.23
CA ILE A 372 25.95 -20.42 1.77
C ILE A 372 25.77 -21.84 1.23
N VAL A 373 24.72 -22.08 0.44
CA VAL A 373 24.54 -23.34 -0.27
C VAL A 373 25.40 -23.33 -1.52
N THR A 374 26.26 -24.34 -1.64
CA THR A 374 27.28 -24.45 -2.69
C THR A 374 27.00 -25.64 -3.62
N ALA A 375 26.33 -26.70 -3.17
CA ALA A 375 25.86 -27.75 -4.06
C ALA A 375 24.57 -28.39 -3.55
N ILE A 376 23.77 -28.92 -4.47
CA ILE A 376 22.69 -29.87 -4.21
C ILE A 376 22.97 -31.12 -5.04
N ASP A 377 23.09 -32.26 -4.38
CA ASP A 377 23.61 -33.52 -4.91
C ASP A 377 24.93 -33.31 -5.67
N ASP A 378 24.95 -33.64 -6.96
CA ASP A 378 26.09 -33.45 -7.85
C ASP A 378 26.04 -32.10 -8.60
N THR A 379 25.03 -31.27 -8.35
CA THR A 379 24.82 -29.99 -9.03
C THR A 379 25.46 -28.85 -8.26
N ARG A 380 26.41 -28.15 -8.89
CA ARG A 380 27.01 -26.93 -8.34
C ARG A 380 26.00 -25.78 -8.36
N ILE A 381 25.85 -25.10 -7.23
CA ILE A 381 25.00 -23.93 -7.07
C ILE A 381 25.88 -22.68 -7.00
N ARG A 382 25.74 -21.76 -7.96
CA ARG A 382 26.53 -20.52 -8.02
C ARG A 382 25.74 -19.26 -7.67
N SER A 383 24.43 -19.36 -7.59
CA SER A 383 23.54 -18.25 -7.24
C SER A 383 22.24 -18.74 -6.62
N SER A 384 21.48 -17.82 -6.02
CA SER A 384 20.11 -18.08 -5.53
C SER A 384 19.18 -18.61 -6.62
N ALA A 385 19.31 -18.13 -7.86
CA ALA A 385 18.48 -18.58 -8.98
C ALA A 385 18.76 -20.04 -9.38
N GLU A 386 20.04 -20.46 -9.34
CA GLU A 386 20.41 -21.86 -9.57
C GLU A 386 19.92 -22.76 -8.43
N LEU A 387 19.94 -22.29 -7.18
CA LEU A 387 19.37 -23.04 -6.05
C LEU A 387 17.87 -23.23 -6.21
N SER A 388 17.13 -22.16 -6.53
CA SER A 388 15.69 -22.24 -6.77
C SER A 388 15.38 -23.25 -7.87
N THR A 389 16.04 -23.11 -9.04
CA THR A 389 15.85 -24.03 -10.17
C THR A 389 16.13 -25.49 -9.79
N ALA A 390 17.16 -25.74 -8.96
CA ALA A 390 17.48 -27.07 -8.49
C ALA A 390 16.36 -27.63 -7.59
N LEU A 391 15.84 -26.85 -6.65
CA LEU A 391 14.75 -27.24 -5.75
C LEU A 391 13.41 -27.41 -6.49
N ASP A 392 13.10 -26.56 -7.47
CA ASP A 392 11.87 -26.66 -8.28
C ASP A 392 11.75 -28.00 -9.02
N SER A 393 12.89 -28.68 -9.24
CA SER A 393 12.95 -30.00 -9.88
C SER A 393 12.82 -31.18 -8.91
N THR A 394 12.63 -30.92 -7.61
CA THR A 394 12.51 -31.91 -6.54
C THR A 394 11.10 -31.96 -5.96
N ALA A 395 10.77 -33.04 -5.25
CA ALA A 395 9.50 -33.23 -4.58
C ALA A 395 9.64 -33.23 -3.03
N PRO A 396 8.56 -32.91 -2.29
CA PRO A 396 8.51 -33.08 -0.85
C PRO A 396 8.80 -34.55 -0.46
N GLY A 397 9.66 -34.74 0.53
CA GLY A 397 10.14 -36.05 1.00
C GLY A 397 11.37 -36.59 0.27
N ASP A 398 11.86 -35.94 -0.80
CA ASP A 398 13.12 -36.32 -1.43
C ASP A 398 14.29 -36.10 -0.46
N GLN A 399 15.26 -37.02 -0.45
CA GLN A 399 16.52 -36.85 0.28
C GLN A 399 17.60 -36.34 -0.66
N VAL A 400 18.10 -35.13 -0.39
CA VAL A 400 19.14 -34.48 -1.18
C VAL A 400 20.40 -34.24 -0.33
N SER A 401 21.57 -34.30 -0.97
CA SER A 401 22.84 -33.92 -0.33
C SER A 401 23.12 -32.44 -0.55
N VAL A 402 23.12 -31.64 0.52
CA VAL A 402 23.35 -30.19 0.44
C VAL A 402 24.75 -29.88 0.94
N GLU A 403 25.61 -29.30 0.09
CA GLU A 403 26.92 -28.78 0.50
C GLU A 403 26.80 -27.32 0.94
N LEU A 404 27.18 -27.04 2.18
CA LEU A 404 27.14 -25.72 2.79
C LEU A 404 28.55 -25.21 3.03
N TYR A 405 28.76 -23.91 2.80
CA TYR A 405 29.88 -23.16 3.32
C TYR A 405 29.45 -22.42 4.60
N SER A 406 30.17 -22.62 5.69
CA SER A 406 29.96 -21.92 6.96
C SER A 406 31.27 -21.84 7.75
N GLN A 407 31.57 -20.69 8.36
CA GLN A 407 32.78 -20.47 9.17
C GLN A 407 34.10 -20.89 8.49
N GLY A 408 34.19 -20.78 7.16
CA GLY A 408 35.41 -21.13 6.40
C GLY A 408 35.53 -22.61 5.99
N THR A 409 34.55 -23.45 6.29
CA THR A 409 34.56 -24.88 5.91
C THR A 409 33.40 -25.22 4.97
N PHE A 410 33.62 -26.22 4.12
CA PHE A 410 32.60 -26.81 3.24
C PHE A 410 32.19 -28.18 3.79
N GLU A 411 30.92 -28.35 4.10
CA GLU A 411 30.39 -29.58 4.71
C GLU A 411 29.09 -30.01 4.04
N ARG A 412 28.88 -31.32 3.93
CA ARG A 412 27.67 -31.90 3.32
C ARG A 412 26.72 -32.44 4.37
N TYR A 413 25.44 -32.18 4.14
CA TYR A 413 24.33 -32.61 4.98
C TYR A 413 23.31 -33.36 4.11
N THR A 414 22.74 -34.44 4.62
CA THR A 414 21.60 -35.10 3.97
C THR A 414 20.33 -34.48 4.52
N VAL A 415 19.51 -33.91 3.63
CA VAL A 415 18.30 -33.20 4.00
C VAL A 415 17.11 -33.87 3.33
N GLU A 416 16.09 -34.23 4.12
CA GLU A 416 14.79 -34.64 3.60
C GLU A 416 13.95 -33.38 3.36
N LEU A 417 13.59 -33.10 2.11
CA LEU A 417 12.90 -31.86 1.73
C LEU A 417 11.46 -31.83 2.27
N GLY A 418 11.03 -30.66 2.73
CA GLY A 418 9.66 -30.40 3.14
C GLY A 418 8.75 -30.05 1.96
N GLU A 419 7.49 -29.75 2.26
CA GLU A 419 6.53 -29.20 1.30
C GLU A 419 6.71 -27.68 1.19
N ASN A 420 6.83 -27.17 -0.04
CA ASN A 420 6.94 -25.74 -0.28
C ASN A 420 5.59 -25.05 0.02
N PRO A 421 5.56 -23.96 0.82
CA PRO A 421 4.30 -23.26 1.10
C PRO A 421 3.65 -22.59 -0.12
N GLN A 422 4.40 -22.42 -1.21
CA GLN A 422 3.97 -21.69 -2.42
C GLN A 422 3.57 -22.62 -3.57
N ASP A 423 4.13 -23.83 -3.62
CA ASP A 423 3.91 -24.82 -4.68
C ASP A 423 4.20 -26.26 -4.20
N ASP A 424 4.01 -27.25 -5.06
CA ASP A 424 4.20 -28.67 -4.71
C ASP A 424 5.68 -29.12 -4.81
N SER A 425 6.66 -28.21 -4.85
CA SER A 425 8.09 -28.56 -4.96
C SER A 425 8.74 -28.87 -3.59
N GLY A 426 9.95 -29.43 -3.63
CA GLY A 426 10.76 -29.69 -2.44
C GLY A 426 11.24 -28.39 -1.76
N PHE A 427 11.10 -28.32 -0.44
CA PHE A 427 11.42 -27.14 0.36
C PHE A 427 12.57 -27.38 1.34
N LEU A 428 13.54 -26.47 1.37
CA LEU A 428 14.72 -26.59 2.23
C LEU A 428 14.53 -25.95 3.62
N GLY A 429 13.50 -25.12 3.83
CA GLY A 429 13.29 -24.42 5.11
C GLY A 429 14.21 -23.23 5.32
N VAL A 430 14.48 -22.46 4.26
CA VAL A 430 15.43 -21.34 4.30
C VAL A 430 14.89 -20.10 3.59
N ASN A 431 15.33 -18.92 4.02
CA ASN A 431 15.20 -17.69 3.27
C ASN A 431 16.55 -17.39 2.59
N ILE A 432 16.48 -17.00 1.31
CA ILE A 432 17.65 -16.85 0.45
C ILE A 432 17.77 -15.37 0.06
N PHE A 433 18.99 -14.83 0.09
CA PHE A 433 19.26 -13.51 -0.48
C PHE A 433 19.45 -13.61 -2.00
N PRO A 434 18.81 -12.75 -2.81
CA PRO A 434 19.01 -12.76 -4.26
C PRO A 434 20.46 -12.53 -4.69
N GLY A 435 20.94 -13.31 -5.66
CA GLY A 435 22.28 -13.14 -6.25
C GLY A 435 23.27 -14.23 -5.84
N THR A 436 24.55 -13.87 -5.71
CA THR A 436 25.65 -14.81 -5.40
C THR A 436 26.33 -14.39 -4.12
N SER A 437 26.36 -15.28 -3.14
CA SER A 437 27.09 -15.12 -1.88
C SER A 437 26.78 -13.82 -1.13
N GLY A 438 25.53 -13.36 -1.22
CA GLY A 438 25.06 -12.16 -0.54
C GLY A 438 25.25 -10.87 -1.35
N LEU A 439 25.61 -10.97 -2.62
CA LEU A 439 25.81 -9.85 -3.55
C LEU A 439 24.84 -9.94 -4.74
N VAL A 440 24.15 -8.84 -5.04
CA VAL A 440 23.31 -8.71 -6.24
C VAL A 440 24.20 -8.29 -7.41
N LEU A 441 24.65 -9.26 -8.19
CA LEU A 441 25.50 -9.04 -9.37
C LEU A 441 24.64 -8.93 -10.63
N THR A 442 24.72 -7.79 -11.31
CA THR A 442 23.96 -7.50 -12.53
C THR A 442 24.82 -6.72 -13.51
N ASP A 443 24.57 -6.93 -14.80
CA ASP A 443 25.24 -6.29 -15.91
C ASP A 443 24.30 -5.43 -16.77
N PHE A 444 23.06 -5.29 -16.30
CA PHE A 444 22.03 -4.46 -16.91
C PHE A 444 21.54 -3.41 -15.91
N GLY A 445 21.16 -3.83 -14.71
CA GLY A 445 20.92 -2.91 -13.58
C GLY A 445 19.53 -2.28 -13.47
N THR A 446 18.49 -2.90 -13.99
CA THR A 446 17.10 -2.47 -13.74
C THR A 446 16.47 -3.11 -12.50
N GLN A 447 15.54 -2.39 -11.89
CA GLN A 447 14.61 -2.87 -10.86
C GLN A 447 13.25 -3.06 -11.50
N SER A 448 12.64 -4.24 -11.32
CA SER A 448 11.30 -4.52 -11.85
C SER A 448 10.21 -4.08 -10.88
N TYR A 449 9.15 -3.46 -11.42
CA TYR A 449 7.95 -3.12 -10.67
C TYR A 449 7.00 -4.34 -10.63
N PRO A 450 6.48 -4.76 -9.47
CA PRO A 450 5.68 -5.99 -9.37
C PRO A 450 4.23 -5.77 -9.83
N ALA A 451 4.04 -5.38 -11.09
CA ALA A 451 2.75 -5.02 -11.68
C ALA A 451 1.71 -6.14 -11.57
N GLY A 452 2.12 -7.37 -11.86
CA GLY A 452 1.29 -8.57 -11.76
C GLY A 452 0.82 -8.85 -10.34
N THR A 453 1.73 -8.75 -9.36
CA THR A 453 1.40 -8.91 -7.94
C THR A 453 0.32 -7.94 -7.49
N TYR A 454 0.41 -6.65 -7.84
CA TYR A 454 -0.65 -5.69 -7.44
C TYR A 454 -2.00 -6.03 -8.07
N LEU A 455 -2.01 -6.46 -9.33
CA LEU A 455 -3.25 -6.81 -10.00
C LEU A 455 -3.89 -8.05 -9.37
N GLU A 456 -3.09 -9.04 -9.00
CA GLU A 456 -3.53 -10.26 -8.33
C GLU A 456 -4.04 -9.99 -6.90
N LEU A 457 -3.34 -9.14 -6.15
CA LEU A 457 -3.77 -8.67 -4.83
C LEU A 457 -5.11 -7.90 -4.87
N LEU A 458 -5.43 -7.28 -6.01
CA LEU A 458 -6.71 -6.60 -6.26
C LEU A 458 -7.80 -7.53 -6.83
N GLY A 459 -7.50 -8.83 -7.01
CA GLY A 459 -8.44 -9.84 -7.51
C GLY A 459 -8.45 -10.02 -9.03
N GLY A 460 -7.46 -9.47 -9.75
CA GLY A 460 -7.27 -9.67 -11.19
C GLY A 460 -6.28 -10.80 -11.50
N GLU A 461 -5.90 -10.93 -12.78
CA GLU A 461 -4.92 -11.92 -13.25
C GLU A 461 -3.52 -11.30 -13.31
N GLY A 462 -2.65 -11.64 -12.36
CA GLY A 462 -1.29 -11.09 -12.27
C GLY A 462 -0.29 -11.67 -13.29
N GLY A 463 -0.60 -12.84 -13.85
CA GLY A 463 0.29 -13.54 -14.78
C GLY A 463 1.43 -14.30 -14.08
N PRO A 464 2.36 -14.87 -14.87
CA PRO A 464 3.43 -15.71 -14.33
C PRO A 464 4.35 -14.94 -13.38
N GLY A 465 4.61 -15.49 -12.19
CA GLY A 465 5.52 -14.91 -11.20
C GLY A 465 4.91 -13.85 -10.28
N ALA A 466 3.62 -13.55 -10.44
CA ALA A 466 2.89 -12.72 -9.49
C ALA A 466 2.74 -13.44 -8.14
N MET A 467 2.87 -12.69 -7.04
CA MET A 467 2.66 -13.25 -5.71
C MET A 467 1.16 -13.43 -5.46
N SER A 468 0.72 -14.67 -5.36
CA SER A 468 -0.66 -14.99 -4.96
C SER A 468 -0.82 -14.88 -3.43
N PRO A 469 -1.97 -14.38 -2.94
CA PRO A 469 -2.28 -14.44 -1.52
C PRO A 469 -2.35 -15.90 -1.04
N THR A 470 -1.56 -16.27 -0.03
CA THR A 470 -1.58 -17.61 0.55
C THR A 470 -2.57 -17.70 1.72
N GLY A 471 -3.36 -18.79 1.76
CA GLY A 471 -4.33 -19.07 2.82
C GLY A 471 -5.78 -18.63 2.53
N SER A 472 -6.72 -19.29 3.20
CA SER A 472 -8.17 -19.14 2.95
C SER A 472 -8.73 -17.75 3.27
N VAL A 473 -8.12 -17.04 4.22
CA VAL A 473 -8.52 -15.67 4.60
C VAL A 473 -8.06 -14.67 3.54
N ALA A 474 -6.87 -14.87 2.97
CA ALA A 474 -6.29 -14.00 1.96
C ALA A 474 -7.06 -14.10 0.62
N ASN A 475 -7.58 -15.28 0.30
CA ASN A 475 -8.43 -15.53 -0.89
C ASN A 475 -9.92 -15.16 -0.70
N SER A 476 -10.28 -14.53 0.42
CA SER A 476 -11.65 -14.09 0.67
C SER A 476 -11.87 -12.65 0.19
N ALA A 477 -13.12 -12.28 -0.13
CA ALA A 477 -13.45 -10.90 -0.47
C ALA A 477 -13.07 -9.89 0.63
N LEU A 478 -13.12 -10.30 1.90
CA LEU A 478 -12.64 -9.49 3.02
C LEU A 478 -11.11 -9.39 3.06
N GLY A 479 -10.42 -10.44 2.64
CA GLY A 479 -8.97 -10.45 2.43
C GLY A 479 -8.55 -9.43 1.37
N THR A 480 -9.22 -9.41 0.22
CA THR A 480 -8.98 -8.42 -0.85
C THR A 480 -9.20 -6.98 -0.37
N VAL A 481 -10.26 -6.74 0.41
CA VAL A 481 -10.49 -5.42 1.05
C VAL A 481 -9.33 -5.06 2.00
N TYR A 482 -8.93 -5.99 2.87
CA TYR A 482 -7.83 -5.75 3.81
C TYR A 482 -6.51 -5.43 3.07
N VAL A 483 -6.16 -6.23 2.08
CA VAL A 483 -4.97 -6.02 1.24
C VAL A 483 -5.05 -4.65 0.57
N SER A 484 -6.19 -4.29 -0.01
CA SER A 484 -6.38 -2.98 -0.66
C SER A 484 -6.17 -1.79 0.28
N LEU A 485 -6.46 -1.94 1.58
CA LEU A 485 -6.21 -0.89 2.57
C LEU A 485 -4.73 -0.70 2.87
N VAL A 486 -3.97 -1.78 2.76
CA VAL A 486 -2.54 -1.85 3.04
C VAL A 486 -1.70 -1.49 1.82
N LEU A 487 -2.22 -1.63 0.60
CA LEU A 487 -1.47 -1.37 -0.65
C LEU A 487 -0.76 0.00 -0.72
N PRO A 488 -1.37 1.13 -0.28
CA PRO A 488 -0.65 2.41 -0.24
C PRO A 488 0.56 2.42 0.71
N LEU A 489 0.63 1.45 1.62
CA LEU A 489 1.67 1.26 2.64
C LEU A 489 2.42 -0.08 2.45
N ALA A 490 2.31 -0.70 1.27
CA ALA A 490 2.80 -2.04 1.00
C ALA A 490 4.30 -2.20 1.30
N SER A 491 5.11 -1.14 1.20
CA SER A 491 6.55 -1.21 1.51
C SER A 491 6.82 -1.54 2.96
N THR A 492 5.93 -1.12 3.85
CA THR A 492 6.08 -1.33 5.30
C THR A 492 5.44 -2.63 5.78
N VAL A 493 4.37 -3.08 5.11
CA VAL A 493 3.59 -4.24 5.55
C VAL A 493 3.91 -5.50 4.75
N LEU A 494 4.15 -5.36 3.45
CA LEU A 494 4.36 -6.47 2.51
C LEU A 494 5.79 -6.54 1.97
N GLY A 495 6.61 -5.51 2.20
CA GLY A 495 7.99 -5.44 1.71
C GLY A 495 8.12 -5.21 0.19
N ILE A 496 7.02 -4.88 -0.48
CA ILE A 496 6.98 -4.51 -1.91
C ILE A 496 6.73 -3.02 -2.06
N PRO A 497 7.04 -2.36 -3.19
CA PRO A 497 6.81 -0.92 -3.37
C PRO A 497 5.36 -0.49 -3.04
N ASN A 498 5.15 0.77 -2.68
CA ASN A 498 3.80 1.25 -2.40
C ASN A 498 2.96 1.33 -3.68
N PHE A 499 1.68 0.97 -3.55
CA PHE A 499 0.71 1.08 -4.63
C PHE A 499 -0.34 2.13 -4.27
N PRO A 500 -0.15 3.40 -4.69
CA PRO A 500 -1.14 4.46 -4.47
C PRO A 500 -2.26 4.45 -5.53
N GLY A 501 -2.28 3.47 -6.43
CA GLY A 501 -3.17 3.38 -7.58
C GLY A 501 -2.41 3.29 -8.90
N PHE A 502 -3.15 3.25 -10.00
CA PHE A 502 -2.65 3.27 -11.37
C PHE A 502 -2.26 4.70 -11.74
N THR A 503 -1.12 5.19 -11.25
CA THR A 503 -0.60 6.53 -11.57
C THR A 503 -0.03 6.58 -12.99
N ASP A 504 0.15 7.79 -13.55
CA ASP A 504 0.77 7.96 -14.88
C ASP A 504 2.10 7.21 -15.03
N ALA A 505 2.90 7.16 -13.95
CA ALA A 505 4.20 6.49 -13.91
C ALA A 505 4.11 4.95 -13.99
N VAL A 506 2.96 4.34 -13.76
CA VAL A 506 2.81 2.87 -13.75
C VAL A 506 1.71 2.37 -14.68
N MET A 507 0.87 3.26 -15.23
CA MET A 507 -0.18 2.89 -16.19
C MET A 507 0.38 2.12 -17.39
N ASN A 508 1.61 2.44 -17.81
CA ASN A 508 2.29 1.77 -18.90
C ASN A 508 2.55 0.27 -18.62
N TYR A 509 2.48 -0.19 -17.37
CA TYR A 509 2.67 -1.61 -17.05
C TYR A 509 1.40 -2.44 -17.26
N TYR A 510 0.31 -1.77 -17.62
CA TYR A 510 -1.00 -2.37 -17.74
C TYR A 510 -1.59 -2.10 -19.11
N GLN A 511 -2.39 -3.04 -19.58
CA GLN A 511 -3.18 -2.92 -20.79
C GLN A 511 -4.65 -3.18 -20.48
N LEU A 512 -5.52 -2.57 -21.27
CA LEU A 512 -6.95 -2.69 -21.08
C LEU A 512 -7.50 -3.85 -21.90
N THR A 513 -8.36 -4.64 -21.27
CA THR A 513 -9.00 -5.81 -21.86
C THR A 513 -10.50 -5.80 -21.56
N GLY A 514 -11.25 -6.69 -22.20
CA GLY A 514 -12.67 -6.88 -21.90
C GLY A 514 -13.57 -5.68 -22.28
N ALA A 515 -14.73 -5.59 -21.60
CA ALA A 515 -15.83 -4.71 -22.00
C ALA A 515 -15.57 -3.22 -21.75
N LEU A 516 -14.69 -2.86 -20.80
CA LEU A 516 -14.37 -1.46 -20.49
C LEU A 516 -13.21 -0.91 -21.31
N SER A 517 -12.54 -1.72 -22.12
CA SER A 517 -11.41 -1.30 -22.98
C SER A 517 -11.73 -0.09 -23.87
N GLY A 518 -12.99 0.06 -24.32
CA GLY A 518 -13.44 1.19 -25.12
C GLY A 518 -13.40 2.55 -24.41
N LEU A 519 -13.25 2.58 -23.08
CA LEU A 519 -13.07 3.82 -22.30
C LEU A 519 -11.61 4.31 -22.32
N GLY A 520 -10.67 3.52 -22.85
CA GLY A 520 -9.25 3.86 -22.87
C GLY A 520 -8.71 4.18 -21.48
N THR A 521 -7.80 5.14 -21.38
CA THR A 521 -7.18 5.57 -20.11
C THR A 521 -8.18 6.00 -19.03
N GLY A 522 -9.44 6.29 -19.41
CA GLY A 522 -10.52 6.54 -18.47
C GLY A 522 -10.78 5.39 -17.48
N VAL A 523 -10.46 4.14 -17.85
CA VAL A 523 -10.57 2.99 -16.93
C VAL A 523 -9.66 3.17 -15.71
N PHE A 524 -8.41 3.62 -15.89
CA PHE A 524 -7.47 3.84 -14.78
C PHE A 524 -7.93 4.97 -13.86
N ILE A 525 -8.51 6.04 -14.43
CA ILE A 525 -9.11 7.13 -13.65
C ILE A 525 -10.27 6.59 -12.80
N ILE A 526 -11.16 5.80 -13.39
CA ILE A 526 -12.29 5.18 -12.67
C ILE A 526 -11.77 4.22 -11.60
N ALA A 527 -10.70 3.45 -11.88
CA ALA A 527 -10.07 2.56 -10.91
C ALA A 527 -9.53 3.34 -9.71
N ASN A 528 -8.76 4.40 -9.94
CA ASN A 528 -8.20 5.23 -8.88
C ASN A 528 -9.30 5.95 -8.07
N LEU A 529 -10.30 6.54 -8.74
CA LEU A 529 -11.44 7.17 -8.07
C LEU A 529 -12.20 6.18 -7.19
N THR A 530 -12.42 4.97 -7.70
CA THR A 530 -13.15 3.93 -6.96
C THR A 530 -12.33 3.41 -5.79
N PHE A 531 -11.04 3.16 -6.00
CA PHE A 531 -10.08 2.76 -4.97
C PHE A 531 -10.02 3.78 -3.83
N TRP A 532 -9.79 5.06 -4.15
CA TRP A 532 -9.69 6.11 -3.13
C TRP A 532 -11.03 6.45 -2.49
N THR A 533 -12.14 6.36 -3.24
CA THR A 533 -13.48 6.48 -2.65
C THR A 533 -13.71 5.39 -1.62
N ALA A 534 -13.41 4.13 -1.94
CA ALA A 534 -13.58 3.02 -1.00
C ALA A 534 -12.66 3.19 0.22
N TRP A 535 -11.38 3.45 -0.01
CA TRP A 535 -10.37 3.58 1.05
C TRP A 535 -10.72 4.73 2.01
N ILE A 536 -11.00 5.94 1.49
CA ILE A 536 -11.32 7.11 2.31
C ILE A 536 -12.64 6.92 3.04
N ASN A 537 -13.68 6.40 2.38
CA ASN A 537 -14.98 6.24 3.02
C ASN A 537 -14.96 5.19 4.13
N LEU A 538 -14.17 4.13 3.97
CA LEU A 538 -13.99 3.16 5.04
C LEU A 538 -13.37 3.82 6.26
N GLN A 539 -12.30 4.59 6.05
CA GLN A 539 -11.62 5.31 7.13
C GLN A 539 -12.50 6.40 7.76
N LEU A 540 -13.29 7.14 6.98
CA LEU A 540 -14.26 8.11 7.49
C LEU A 540 -15.35 7.42 8.33
N GLY A 541 -15.86 6.27 7.88
CA GLY A 541 -16.83 5.48 8.64
C GLY A 541 -16.26 5.00 9.97
N ILE A 542 -15.05 4.41 9.95
CA ILE A 542 -14.33 3.97 11.15
C ILE A 542 -14.03 5.13 12.09
N PHE A 543 -13.52 6.25 11.57
CA PHE A 543 -13.19 7.43 12.37
C PHE A 543 -14.44 8.00 13.05
N ASN A 544 -15.57 8.05 12.35
CA ASN A 544 -16.85 8.48 12.93
C ASN A 544 -17.44 7.46 13.93
N CYS A 545 -16.95 6.22 13.99
CA CYS A 545 -17.29 5.28 15.06
C CYS A 545 -16.53 5.54 16.38
N ILE A 546 -15.50 6.39 16.39
CA ILE A 546 -14.76 6.72 17.61
C ILE A 546 -15.73 7.33 18.64
N PRO A 547 -15.81 6.79 19.88
CA PRO A 547 -16.74 7.27 20.90
C PRO A 547 -16.24 8.54 21.60
N GLY A 548 -16.06 9.62 20.84
CA GLY A 548 -15.63 10.93 21.33
C GLY A 548 -16.41 12.06 20.67
N TYR A 549 -16.71 13.12 21.41
CA TYR A 549 -17.29 14.35 20.85
C TYR A 549 -16.19 15.16 20.15
N PRO A 550 -16.41 15.75 18.96
CA PRO A 550 -17.71 16.02 18.30
C PRO A 550 -18.24 14.95 17.33
N LEU A 551 -17.59 13.78 17.22
CA LEU A 551 -17.90 12.74 16.24
C LEU A 551 -19.24 12.04 16.49
N ASP A 552 -19.80 11.44 15.44
CA ASP A 552 -21.07 10.70 15.50
C ASP A 552 -21.04 9.57 16.52
N GLY A 553 -19.94 8.83 16.63
CA GLY A 553 -19.77 7.74 17.57
C GLY A 553 -19.97 8.20 19.01
N GLY A 554 -19.53 9.41 19.37
CA GLY A 554 -19.81 10.00 20.67
C GLY A 554 -21.31 10.27 20.89
N ARG A 555 -22.03 10.72 19.85
CA ARG A 555 -23.48 10.98 19.89
C ARG A 555 -24.30 9.67 19.94
N ILE A 556 -23.88 8.67 19.17
CA ILE A 556 -24.43 7.31 19.18
C ILE A 556 -24.22 6.69 20.56
N LEU A 557 -22.99 6.74 21.11
CA LEU A 557 -22.70 6.22 22.45
C LEU A 557 -23.57 6.92 23.50
N ARG A 558 -23.66 8.25 23.47
CA ARG A 558 -24.45 9.02 24.41
C ARG A 558 -25.93 8.62 24.39
N THR A 559 -26.53 8.56 23.20
CA THR A 559 -27.95 8.20 23.08
C THR A 559 -28.20 6.74 23.45
N SER A 560 -27.26 5.84 23.16
CA SER A 560 -27.33 4.41 23.52
C SER A 560 -27.21 4.20 25.03
N VAL A 561 -26.24 4.85 25.68
CA VAL A 561 -26.08 4.84 27.14
C VAL A 561 -27.30 5.47 27.82
N GLU A 562 -27.83 6.58 27.29
CA GLU A 562 -29.08 7.18 27.80
C GLU A 562 -30.25 6.19 27.74
N ALA A 563 -30.39 5.43 26.64
CA ALA A 563 -31.45 4.43 26.48
C ALA A 563 -31.35 3.28 27.49
N VAL A 564 -30.14 2.87 27.87
CA VAL A 564 -29.90 1.83 28.89
C VAL A 564 -30.07 2.39 30.29
N VAL A 565 -29.39 3.49 30.61
CA VAL A 565 -29.34 4.06 31.96
C VAL A 565 -30.70 4.60 32.40
N SER A 566 -31.50 5.14 31.47
CA SER A 566 -32.86 5.59 31.79
C SER A 566 -33.83 4.46 32.18
N ARG A 567 -33.47 3.19 31.96
CA ARG A 567 -34.23 2.02 32.43
C ARG A 567 -33.82 1.58 33.84
N LEU A 568 -32.74 2.14 34.39
CA LEU A 568 -32.23 1.81 35.72
C LEU A 568 -32.85 2.73 36.78
N PRO A 569 -33.11 2.23 38.00
CA PRO A 569 -33.68 3.02 39.10
C PRO A 569 -32.61 3.90 39.76
N ILE A 570 -32.05 4.86 39.03
CA ILE A 570 -31.03 5.80 39.52
C ILE A 570 -31.52 7.25 39.46
N GLN A 571 -31.16 8.06 40.46
CA GLN A 571 -31.63 9.44 40.58
C GLN A 571 -30.91 10.43 39.64
N HIS A 572 -29.69 10.10 39.21
CA HIS A 572 -28.81 11.02 38.48
C HIS A 572 -28.49 10.58 37.04
N THR A 573 -29.49 10.07 36.30
CA THR A 573 -29.35 9.55 34.92
C THR A 573 -28.52 10.43 34.00
N HIS A 574 -28.78 11.74 33.95
CA HIS A 574 -28.05 12.66 33.08
C HIS A 574 -26.57 12.78 33.43
N GLN A 575 -26.25 12.87 34.73
CA GLN A 575 -24.86 12.95 35.20
C GLN A 575 -24.15 11.63 34.94
N THR A 576 -24.80 10.49 35.20
CA THR A 576 -24.24 9.16 34.93
C THR A 576 -23.92 8.96 33.44
N VAL A 577 -24.84 9.31 32.54
CA VAL A 577 -24.61 9.23 31.09
C VAL A 577 -23.42 10.11 30.67
N ARG A 578 -23.36 11.35 31.18
CA ARG A 578 -22.25 12.27 30.90
C ARG A 578 -20.91 11.72 31.41
N THR A 579 -20.87 11.19 32.62
CA THR A 579 -19.64 10.62 33.20
C THR A 579 -19.15 9.43 32.39
N ILE A 580 -20.03 8.47 32.08
CA ILE A 580 -19.66 7.28 31.29
C ILE A 580 -19.11 7.68 29.91
N THR A 581 -19.84 8.52 29.18
CA THR A 581 -19.45 8.95 27.83
C THR A 581 -18.16 9.76 27.83
N THR A 582 -17.98 10.66 28.80
CA THR A 582 -16.76 11.47 28.93
C THR A 582 -15.56 10.59 29.29
N SER A 583 -15.71 9.67 30.25
CA SER A 583 -14.62 8.77 30.64
C SER A 583 -14.16 7.88 29.48
N ILE A 584 -15.10 7.31 28.72
CA ILE A 584 -14.77 6.52 27.53
C ILE A 584 -14.03 7.39 26.50
N GLY A 585 -14.54 8.59 26.21
CA GLY A 585 -13.91 9.50 25.26
C GLY A 585 -12.50 9.94 25.68
N VAL A 586 -12.27 10.21 26.96
CA VAL A 586 -10.94 10.56 27.49
C VAL A 586 -9.98 9.39 27.40
N VAL A 587 -10.39 8.18 27.80
CA VAL A 587 -9.55 6.98 27.70
C VAL A 587 -9.17 6.73 26.24
N MET A 588 -10.12 6.82 25.32
CA MET A 588 -9.88 6.68 23.88
C MET A 588 -8.90 7.70 23.34
N LEU A 589 -9.08 8.98 23.68
CA LEU A 589 -8.19 10.05 23.24
C LEU A 589 -6.76 9.80 23.74
N MET A 590 -6.61 9.43 25.02
CA MET A 590 -5.30 9.10 25.59
C MET A 590 -4.66 7.89 24.90
N SER A 591 -5.44 6.83 24.66
CA SER A 591 -4.98 5.65 23.91
C SER A 591 -4.53 6.00 22.48
N LEU A 592 -5.26 6.87 21.79
CA LEU A 592 -4.87 7.34 20.45
C LEU A 592 -3.60 8.20 20.48
N LEU A 593 -3.46 9.09 21.46
CA LEU A 593 -2.25 9.90 21.63
C LEU A 593 -1.03 9.02 21.92
N VAL A 594 -1.18 7.99 22.75
CA VAL A 594 -0.13 7.00 23.00
C VAL A 594 0.19 6.19 21.73
N LEU A 595 -0.81 5.80 20.95
CA LEU A 595 -0.60 5.12 19.68
C LEU A 595 0.25 5.96 18.70
N VAL A 596 -0.09 7.25 18.56
CA VAL A 596 0.55 8.14 17.57
C VAL A 596 1.91 8.65 18.04
N PHE A 597 2.03 9.06 19.31
CA PHE A 597 3.24 9.72 19.82
C PHE A 597 4.09 8.83 20.71
N GLY A 598 3.54 7.75 21.26
CA GLY A 598 4.24 6.83 22.15
C GLY A 598 5.54 6.27 21.55
N PRO A 599 5.54 5.71 20.32
CA PRO A 599 6.75 5.21 19.69
C PRO A 599 7.86 6.28 19.62
N THR A 600 7.51 7.50 19.20
CA THR A 600 8.49 8.60 19.06
C THR A 600 8.97 9.19 20.39
N LEU A 601 8.14 9.15 21.43
CA LEU A 601 8.45 9.76 22.73
C LEU A 601 9.12 8.78 23.70
N LEU A 602 8.89 7.48 23.54
CA LEU A 602 9.30 6.44 24.48
C LEU A 602 10.28 5.41 23.88
N GLY A 603 10.25 5.19 22.57
CA GLY A 603 11.06 4.17 21.87
C GLY A 603 12.39 4.69 21.33
N GLY A 604 13.10 5.47 22.16
CA GLY A 604 14.32 6.22 21.80
C GLY A 604 15.43 5.43 21.13
#